data_AF-A0A830C776-F1
#
_entry.id   AF-A0A830C776-F1
#
_cell.length_a   1.000
_cell.length_b   1.000
_cell.length_c   1.000
_cell.angle_alpha   90.00
_cell.angle_beta   90.00
_cell.angle_gamma   90.00
#
_symmetry.space_group_name_H-M   'P 1'
#
loop_
_entity.id
_entity.type
_entity.pdbx_description
1 polymer ?
#
loop_
_entity_poly.entity_id
_entity_poly.type
_entity_poly.pdbx_seq_one_letter_code
_entity_poly.pdbx_strand_id
1 'polypeptide(L)'
;VFKRPFCTEFLKFFFERFDVALWSSAREHNIEGVLSSITGGTRSKLVFIWGQEECTESGYQCLHKEEKPLFLKELKDIWEHKYYKGQYSATNTLLIDDEPHTPLLNLPNTAIFPQPYKKHDRHDTLLGPNGELRKYLDGLADAKDVLTYVKDHPFGQTPITPSHPDWSYYANITRRFGKKEDEAESSAK
;
A
#
# COMPACT_ATOMS: atom_id res chain seq x y z
N VAL A 1 -16.03 0.32 13.42
CA VAL A 1 -15.11 0.96 12.46
C VAL A 1 -14.95 2.43 12.84
N PHE A 2 -13.72 2.95 12.90
CA PHE A 2 -13.47 4.39 13.10
C PHE A 2 -13.03 5.00 11.77
N LYS A 3 -13.69 6.08 11.35
CA LYS A 3 -13.39 6.77 10.10
C LYS A 3 -12.39 7.90 10.37
N ARG A 4 -11.28 7.95 9.63
CA ARG A 4 -10.35 9.09 9.67
C ARG A 4 -11.08 10.35 9.19
N PRO A 5 -10.90 11.52 9.82
CA PRO A 5 -11.54 12.75 9.36
C PRO A 5 -11.30 12.98 7.86
N PHE A 6 -12.30 13.53 7.17
CA PHE A 6 -12.29 13.81 5.72
C PHE A 6 -12.19 12.60 4.77
N CYS A 7 -12.24 11.35 5.27
CA CYS A 7 -11.99 10.16 4.46
C CYS A 7 -12.92 10.00 3.23
N THR A 8 -14.21 10.32 3.32
CA THR A 8 -15.11 10.16 2.16
C THR A 8 -14.88 11.23 1.11
N GLU A 9 -14.67 12.48 1.53
CA GLU A 9 -14.33 13.60 0.67
C GLU A 9 -12.98 13.38 -0.03
N PHE A 10 -12.02 12.82 0.72
CA PHE A 10 -10.71 12.44 0.20
C PHE A 10 -10.80 11.31 -0.83
N LEU A 11 -11.65 10.29 -0.61
CA LEU A 11 -11.90 9.25 -1.61
C LEU A 11 -12.53 9.80 -2.89
N LYS A 12 -13.45 10.78 -2.81
CA LYS A 12 -14.00 11.44 -3.99
C LYS A 12 -12.91 12.11 -4.82
N PHE A 13 -11.99 12.82 -4.17
CA PHE A 13 -10.80 13.39 -4.81
C PHE A 13 -9.93 12.33 -5.49
N PHE A 14 -9.69 11.20 -4.82
CA PHE A 14 -8.95 10.08 -5.41
C PHE A 14 -9.58 9.63 -6.72
N PHE A 15 -10.89 9.38 -6.75
CA PHE A 15 -11.59 8.95 -7.95
C PHE A 15 -11.64 9.99 -9.08
N GLU A 16 -11.32 11.26 -8.80
CA GLU A 16 -11.25 12.32 -9.82
C GLU A 16 -9.87 12.38 -10.50
N ARG A 17 -8.82 11.88 -9.84
CA ARG A 17 -7.41 12.03 -10.28
C ARG A 17 -6.73 10.70 -10.56
N PHE A 18 -7.21 9.60 -10.01
CA PHE A 18 -6.55 8.30 -10.04
C PHE A 18 -7.54 7.15 -10.27
N ASP A 19 -6.99 6.07 -10.83
CA ASP A 19 -7.53 4.74 -10.65
C ASP A 19 -7.25 4.28 -9.21
N VAL A 20 -8.29 3.89 -8.48
CA VAL A 20 -8.18 3.61 -7.04
C VAL A 20 -8.55 2.16 -6.77
N ALA A 21 -7.69 1.47 -6.03
CA ALA A 21 -7.96 0.14 -5.51
C ALA A 21 -7.82 0.12 -3.98
N LEU A 22 -8.50 -0.82 -3.34
CA LEU A 22 -8.33 -1.09 -1.92
C LEU A 22 -7.63 -2.44 -1.75
N TRP A 23 -6.56 -2.49 -0.97
CA TRP A 23 -5.83 -3.72 -0.66
C TRP A 23 -5.61 -3.82 0.84
N SER A 24 -6.36 -4.71 1.50
CA SER A 24 -6.35 -4.89 2.94
C SER A 24 -5.69 -6.21 3.32
N SER A 25 -4.90 -6.24 4.40
CA SER A 25 -4.43 -7.51 4.98
C SER A 25 -5.47 -8.16 5.90
N ALA A 26 -6.71 -7.66 5.91
CA ALA A 26 -7.80 -8.24 6.68
C ALA A 26 -8.60 -9.25 5.84
N ARG A 27 -9.22 -10.22 6.51
CA ARG A 27 -10.18 -11.15 5.89
C ARG A 27 -11.38 -10.39 5.31
N GLU A 28 -11.94 -10.91 4.23
CA GLU A 28 -13.01 -10.27 3.44
C GLU A 28 -14.20 -9.79 4.30
N HIS A 29 -14.69 -10.60 5.24
CA HIS A 29 -15.81 -10.21 6.11
C HIS A 29 -15.55 -8.95 6.96
N ASN A 30 -14.29 -8.61 7.23
CA ASN A 30 -13.93 -7.37 7.94
C ASN A 30 -13.88 -6.15 7.00
N ILE A 31 -13.68 -6.37 5.71
CA ILE A 31 -13.56 -5.31 4.70
C ILE A 31 -14.94 -4.70 4.40
N GLU A 32 -16.00 -5.51 4.34
CA GLU A 32 -17.37 -5.06 4.01
C GLU A 32 -17.88 -3.96 4.95
N GLY A 33 -17.66 -4.11 6.25
CA GLY A 33 -18.04 -3.09 7.25
C GLY A 33 -17.26 -1.78 7.08
N VAL A 34 -16.02 -1.84 6.59
CA VAL A 34 -15.20 -0.65 6.31
C VAL A 34 -15.66 0.03 5.02
N LEU A 35 -15.87 -0.74 3.95
CA LEU A 35 -16.29 -0.23 2.64
C LEU A 35 -17.62 0.52 2.72
N SER A 36 -18.61 -0.06 3.40
CA SER A 36 -19.90 0.60 3.64
C SER A 36 -19.74 1.94 4.39
N SER A 37 -18.74 2.04 5.28
CA SER A 37 -18.48 3.24 6.09
C SER A 37 -17.73 4.35 5.35
N ILE A 38 -16.83 4.01 4.41
CA ILE A 38 -15.91 4.98 3.79
C ILE A 38 -16.33 5.39 2.37
N THR A 39 -16.90 4.47 1.59
CA THR A 39 -17.13 4.71 0.15
C THR A 39 -18.32 5.62 -0.12
N GLY A 40 -19.29 5.75 0.80
CA GLY A 40 -20.40 6.70 0.64
C GLY A 40 -21.17 6.54 -0.68
N GLY A 41 -21.28 5.31 -1.19
CA GLY A 41 -21.94 4.99 -2.47
C GLY A 41 -21.02 4.97 -3.70
N THR A 42 -19.74 5.34 -3.58
CA THR A 42 -18.79 5.32 -4.71
C THR A 42 -17.96 4.04 -4.80
N ARG A 43 -18.40 2.95 -4.16
CA ARG A 43 -17.69 1.65 -4.15
C ARG A 43 -17.43 1.14 -5.57
N SER A 44 -18.37 1.33 -6.49
CA SER A 44 -18.25 0.91 -7.90
C SER A 44 -17.16 1.63 -8.69
N LYS A 45 -16.57 2.71 -8.14
CA LYS A 45 -15.43 3.41 -8.73
C LYS A 45 -14.08 2.78 -8.38
N LEU A 46 -14.04 1.82 -7.45
CA LEU A 46 -12.82 1.07 -7.16
C LEU A 46 -12.53 0.10 -8.30
N VAL A 47 -11.29 0.08 -8.78
CA VAL A 47 -10.84 -0.87 -9.82
C VAL A 47 -10.93 -2.30 -9.32
N PHE A 48 -10.54 -2.51 -8.06
CA PHE A 48 -10.71 -3.75 -7.33
C PHE A 48 -10.65 -3.53 -5.83
N ILE A 49 -11.08 -4.56 -5.11
CA ILE A 49 -10.96 -4.71 -3.67
C ILE A 49 -10.27 -6.04 -3.44
N TRP A 50 -9.08 -5.99 -2.85
CA TRP A 50 -8.29 -7.13 -2.44
C TRP A 50 -8.22 -7.19 -0.92
N GLY A 51 -8.33 -8.41 -0.40
CA GLY A 51 -8.20 -8.73 1.00
C GLY A 51 -6.92 -9.49 1.31
N GLN A 52 -6.95 -10.17 2.44
CA GLN A 52 -5.80 -10.93 2.93
C GLN A 52 -5.37 -12.03 1.95
N GLU A 53 -6.28 -12.59 1.17
CA GLU A 53 -5.99 -13.70 0.25
C GLU A 53 -5.09 -13.28 -0.90
N GLU A 54 -5.14 -12.01 -1.30
CA GLU A 54 -4.25 -11.42 -2.28
C GLU A 54 -2.97 -10.83 -1.65
N CYS A 55 -2.75 -10.98 -0.33
CA CYS A 55 -1.46 -10.65 0.27
C CYS A 55 -0.53 -11.86 0.26
N THR A 56 0.77 -11.64 0.09
CA THR A 56 1.77 -12.68 0.31
C THR A 56 2.03 -12.86 1.80
N GLU A 57 1.72 -14.04 2.34
CA GLU A 57 2.08 -14.40 3.71
C GLU A 57 3.59 -14.67 3.81
N SER A 58 4.31 -13.85 4.57
CA SER A 58 5.78 -13.97 4.68
C SER A 58 6.23 -15.24 5.40
N GLY A 59 5.38 -15.79 6.28
CA GLY A 59 5.74 -16.81 7.27
C GLY A 59 6.45 -16.22 8.50
N TYR A 60 6.52 -14.90 8.62
CA TYR A 60 7.08 -14.16 9.76
C TYR A 60 6.00 -13.35 10.47
N GLN A 61 6.28 -12.91 11.69
CA GLN A 61 5.40 -12.02 12.46
C GLN A 61 5.86 -10.56 12.34
N CYS A 62 5.02 -9.59 12.69
CA CYS A 62 5.45 -8.21 12.81
C CYS A 62 6.39 -8.03 14.03
N LEU A 63 7.54 -7.36 13.85
CA LEU A 63 8.58 -7.19 14.89
C LEU A 63 8.08 -6.67 16.24
N HIS A 64 7.07 -5.80 16.22
CA HIS A 64 6.53 -5.17 17.44
C HIS A 64 5.14 -5.69 17.82
N LYS A 65 4.66 -6.74 17.14
CA LYS A 65 3.36 -7.39 17.32
C LYS A 65 3.48 -8.87 16.92
N GLU A 66 4.04 -9.68 17.82
CA GLU A 66 4.35 -11.09 17.55
C GLU A 66 3.11 -11.94 17.23
N GLU A 67 1.93 -11.49 17.62
CA GLU A 67 0.64 -12.12 17.30
C GLU A 67 0.11 -11.76 15.90
N LYS A 68 0.72 -10.79 15.22
CA LYS A 68 0.28 -10.30 13.92
C LYS A 68 1.17 -10.87 12.81
N PRO A 69 0.62 -11.69 11.90
CA PRO A 69 1.35 -12.14 10.72
C PRO A 69 1.80 -10.96 9.86
N LEU A 70 3.02 -11.05 9.32
CA LEU A 70 3.59 -10.07 8.41
C LEU A 70 3.16 -10.41 6.99
N PHE A 71 2.27 -9.59 6.44
CA PHE A 71 1.79 -9.68 5.08
C PHE A 71 2.54 -8.71 4.17
N LEU A 72 2.81 -9.16 2.96
CA LEU A 72 3.44 -8.38 1.90
C LEU A 72 2.41 -8.10 0.80
N LYS A 73 2.53 -6.94 0.16
CA LYS A 73 1.68 -6.49 -0.94
C LYS A 73 2.56 -6.21 -2.14
N GLU A 74 2.71 -7.22 -2.98
CA GLU A 74 3.64 -7.19 -4.09
C GLU A 74 2.97 -6.54 -5.32
N LEU A 75 3.40 -5.33 -5.70
CA LEU A 75 2.74 -4.61 -6.80
C LEU A 75 2.83 -5.35 -8.14
N LYS A 76 3.81 -6.27 -8.29
CA LYS A 76 3.91 -7.17 -9.44
C LYS A 76 2.64 -8.01 -9.62
N ASP A 77 1.96 -8.38 -8.54
CA ASP A 77 0.72 -9.15 -8.60
C ASP A 77 -0.38 -8.37 -9.32
N ILE A 78 -0.40 -7.04 -9.20
CA ILE A 78 -1.29 -6.15 -9.97
C ILE A 78 -0.82 -6.07 -11.42
N TRP A 79 0.47 -5.81 -11.64
CA TRP A 79 1.03 -5.57 -12.97
C TRP A 79 0.94 -6.79 -13.90
N GLU A 80 0.96 -7.98 -13.31
CA GLU A 80 0.86 -9.25 -14.03
C GLU A 80 -0.55 -9.85 -14.00
N HIS A 81 -1.46 -9.25 -13.22
CA HIS A 81 -2.84 -9.72 -13.12
C HIS A 81 -3.52 -9.72 -14.50
N LYS A 82 -4.17 -10.83 -14.85
CA LYS A 82 -4.81 -11.01 -16.18
C LYS A 82 -5.78 -9.90 -16.59
N TYR A 83 -6.41 -9.21 -15.64
CA TYR A 83 -7.36 -8.12 -15.92
C TYR A 83 -6.71 -6.73 -15.99
N TYR A 84 -5.53 -6.54 -15.42
CA TYR A 84 -4.88 -5.23 -15.27
C TYR A 84 -3.52 -5.14 -15.98
N LYS A 85 -3.04 -6.27 -16.50
CA LYS A 85 -1.77 -6.36 -17.19
C LYS A 85 -1.69 -5.35 -18.34
N GLY A 86 -0.59 -4.58 -18.35
CA GLY A 86 -0.34 -3.52 -19.31
C GLY A 86 -0.99 -2.17 -19.00
N GLN A 87 -1.89 -2.09 -18.01
CA GLN A 87 -2.48 -0.83 -17.54
C GLN A 87 -1.63 -0.18 -16.44
N TYR A 88 -1.08 -1.01 -15.55
CA TYR A 88 -0.30 -0.59 -14.39
C TYR A 88 1.13 -1.12 -14.43
N SER A 89 2.04 -0.35 -13.86
CA SER A 89 3.48 -0.61 -13.77
C SER A 89 4.13 0.20 -12.64
N ALA A 90 5.43 0.01 -12.42
CA ALA A 90 6.18 0.76 -11.41
C ALA A 90 6.16 2.29 -11.60
N THR A 91 5.97 2.79 -12.83
CA THR A 91 6.02 4.23 -13.11
C THR A 91 4.68 4.94 -12.91
N ASN A 92 3.57 4.21 -12.79
CA ASN A 92 2.22 4.78 -12.64
C ASN A 92 1.40 4.18 -11.47
N THR A 93 2.00 3.33 -10.65
CA THR A 93 1.34 2.71 -9.49
C THR A 93 2.01 3.15 -8.20
N LEU A 94 1.22 3.66 -7.25
CA LEU A 94 1.68 4.00 -5.90
C LEU A 94 0.91 3.19 -4.85
N LEU A 95 1.63 2.50 -3.97
CA LEU A 95 1.07 1.92 -2.75
C LEU A 95 1.05 2.96 -1.62
N ILE A 96 -0.09 3.07 -0.93
CA ILE A 96 -0.21 3.90 0.28
C ILE A 96 -0.61 2.97 1.42
N ASP A 97 0.28 2.81 2.39
CA ASP A 97 0.08 1.91 3.53
C ASP A 97 0.74 2.50 4.78
N ASP A 98 0.18 2.36 5.97
CA ASP A 98 0.79 2.89 7.20
C ASP A 98 1.85 1.96 7.79
N GLU A 99 2.08 0.80 7.18
CA GLU A 99 3.09 -0.18 7.60
C GLU A 99 4.23 -0.32 6.57
N PRO A 100 5.44 0.21 6.86
CA PRO A 100 6.58 0.20 5.93
C PRO A 100 7.07 -1.17 5.44
N HIS A 101 6.65 -2.26 6.08
CA HIS A 101 7.04 -3.62 5.69
C HIS A 101 6.18 -4.18 4.56
N THR A 102 4.99 -3.63 4.30
CA THR A 102 4.07 -4.20 3.33
C THR A 102 4.64 -4.24 1.90
N PRO A 103 5.42 -3.26 1.40
CA PRO A 103 6.05 -3.34 0.09
C PRO A 103 7.51 -3.82 0.15
N LEU A 104 7.91 -4.63 1.14
CA LEU A 104 9.32 -5.02 1.35
C LEU A 104 9.99 -5.62 0.10
N LEU A 105 9.21 -6.29 -0.76
CA LEU A 105 9.69 -6.93 -2.00
C LEU A 105 9.48 -6.06 -3.25
N ASN A 106 8.90 -4.87 -3.11
CA ASN A 106 8.66 -3.98 -4.24
C ASN A 106 9.90 -3.16 -4.58
N LEU A 107 9.93 -2.63 -5.80
CA LEU A 107 10.94 -1.65 -6.20
C LEU A 107 10.90 -0.41 -5.30
N PRO A 108 12.06 0.20 -4.99
CA PRO A 108 12.10 1.45 -4.23
C PRO A 108 11.23 2.54 -4.85
N ASN A 109 10.70 3.43 -4.01
CA ASN A 109 9.91 4.60 -4.43
C ASN A 109 8.56 4.26 -5.10
N THR A 110 8.03 3.05 -4.89
CA THR A 110 6.67 2.66 -5.31
C THR A 110 5.63 2.76 -4.19
N ALA A 111 6.03 3.21 -3.00
CA ALA A 111 5.16 3.30 -1.83
C ALA A 111 5.48 4.52 -0.96
N ILE A 112 4.46 5.02 -0.27
CA ILE A 112 4.58 6.03 0.79
C ILE A 112 3.89 5.56 2.07
N PHE A 113 4.33 6.09 3.21
CA PHE A 113 3.93 5.55 4.51
C PHE A 113 3.37 6.61 5.47
N PRO A 114 2.11 7.07 5.28
CA PRO A 114 1.50 8.02 6.19
C PRO A 114 1.52 7.55 7.65
N GLN A 115 1.44 8.49 8.58
CA GLN A 115 1.33 8.14 10.00
C GLN A 115 -0.02 7.41 10.27
N PRO A 116 -0.01 6.34 11.07
CA PRO A 116 -1.22 5.61 11.44
C PRO A 116 -2.27 6.52 12.07
N TYR A 117 -3.54 6.33 11.70
CA TYR A 117 -4.63 7.10 12.28
C TYR A 117 -4.88 6.69 13.74
N LYS A 118 -4.82 7.67 14.64
CA LYS A 118 -5.17 7.49 16.05
C LYS A 118 -6.62 7.94 16.26
N LYS A 119 -7.52 7.01 16.57
CA LYS A 119 -8.98 7.28 16.71
C LYS A 119 -9.38 8.42 17.67
N HIS A 120 -8.49 8.78 18.59
CA HIS A 120 -8.73 9.86 19.56
C HIS A 120 -8.18 11.22 19.09
N ASP A 121 -7.46 11.25 17.98
CA ASP A 121 -6.97 12.47 17.36
C ASP A 121 -8.10 13.15 16.59
N ARG A 122 -8.70 14.17 17.22
CA ARG A 122 -9.77 14.98 16.62
C ARG A 122 -9.24 16.09 15.73
N HIS A 123 -7.93 16.31 15.71
CA HIS A 123 -7.28 17.35 14.93
C HIS A 123 -6.57 16.81 13.69
N ASP A 124 -6.70 15.51 13.42
CA ASP A 124 -6.17 14.87 12.21
C ASP A 124 -6.78 15.53 10.96
N THR A 125 -5.93 16.28 10.25
CA THR A 125 -6.28 16.96 9.01
C THR A 125 -5.56 16.37 7.81
N LEU A 126 -4.94 15.19 7.94
CA LEU A 126 -4.06 14.62 6.91
C LEU A 126 -4.78 14.47 5.55
N LEU A 127 -6.04 14.04 5.61
CA LEU A 127 -6.89 13.81 4.43
C LEU A 127 -7.73 15.04 4.04
N GLY A 128 -7.63 16.15 4.79
CA GLY A 128 -8.42 17.35 4.54
C GLY A 128 -8.05 18.05 3.23
N PRO A 129 -8.85 19.04 2.78
CA PRO A 129 -8.58 19.81 1.56
C PRO A 129 -7.17 20.44 1.51
N ASN A 130 -6.67 20.87 2.67
CA ASN A 130 -5.33 21.42 2.86
C ASN A 130 -4.33 20.44 3.50
N GLY A 131 -4.76 19.19 3.68
CA GLY A 131 -4.00 18.12 4.31
C GLY A 131 -2.78 17.73 3.49
N GLU A 132 -1.72 17.32 4.17
CA GLU A 132 -0.42 17.04 3.54
C GLU A 132 -0.51 15.91 2.53
N LEU A 133 -1.24 14.83 2.83
CA LEU A 133 -1.39 13.71 1.90
C LEU A 133 -2.16 14.13 0.64
N ARG A 134 -3.19 14.98 0.78
CA ARG A 134 -3.96 15.45 -0.38
C ARG A 134 -3.09 16.31 -1.30
N LYS A 135 -2.34 17.25 -0.74
CA LYS A 135 -1.39 18.09 -1.50
C LYS A 135 -0.31 17.27 -2.19
N TYR A 136 0.25 16.29 -1.47
CA TYR A 136 1.25 15.39 -2.01
C TYR A 136 0.75 14.66 -3.25
N LEU A 137 -0.47 14.12 -3.18
CA LEU A 137 -1.05 13.35 -4.28
C LEU A 137 -1.55 14.25 -5.41
N ASP A 138 -1.99 15.47 -5.13
CA ASP A 138 -2.31 16.44 -6.17
C ASP A 138 -1.07 16.73 -7.04
N GLY A 139 0.11 16.93 -6.41
CA GLY A 139 1.37 17.08 -7.14
C GLY A 139 1.80 15.80 -7.87
N LEU A 140 1.55 14.61 -7.30
CA LEU A 140 1.84 13.34 -7.96
C LEU A 140 1.02 13.15 -9.24
N ALA A 141 -0.25 13.58 -9.24
CA ALA A 141 -1.13 13.45 -10.40
C ALA A 141 -0.60 14.23 -11.63
N ASP A 142 0.17 15.28 -11.40
CA ASP A 142 0.78 16.11 -12.44
C ASP A 142 2.26 15.72 -12.72
N ALA A 143 2.80 14.75 -11.98
CA ALA A 143 4.16 14.27 -12.14
C ALA A 143 4.32 13.34 -13.35
N LYS A 144 5.55 13.25 -13.86
CA LYS A 144 5.87 12.40 -15.02
C LYS A 144 5.77 10.91 -14.70
N ASP A 145 6.29 10.51 -13.54
CA ASP A 145 6.30 9.13 -13.07
C ASP A 145 6.38 9.06 -11.53
N VAL A 146 5.80 8.00 -10.97
CA VAL A 146 5.72 7.77 -9.53
C VAL A 146 7.11 7.65 -8.90
N LEU A 147 8.03 6.91 -9.53
CA LEU A 147 9.33 6.58 -8.95
C LEU A 147 10.17 7.82 -8.68
N THR A 148 10.25 8.72 -9.66
CA THR A 148 10.99 9.98 -9.55
C THR A 148 10.32 10.90 -8.53
N TYR A 149 8.98 11.02 -8.60
CA TYR A 149 8.25 11.91 -7.69
C TYR A 149 8.41 11.51 -6.23
N VAL A 150 8.22 10.21 -5.91
CA VAL A 150 8.36 9.69 -4.53
C VAL A 150 9.80 9.80 -4.03
N LYS A 151 10.79 9.59 -4.90
CA LYS A 151 12.20 9.77 -4.55
C LYS A 151 12.51 11.21 -4.15
N ASP A 152 12.02 12.18 -4.93
CA ASP A 152 12.30 13.60 -4.71
C ASP A 152 11.43 14.20 -3.60
N HIS A 153 10.30 13.56 -3.28
CA HIS A 153 9.34 13.99 -2.27
C HIS A 153 9.01 12.81 -1.32
N PRO A 154 9.92 12.42 -0.42
CA PRO A 154 9.62 11.37 0.54
C PRO A 154 8.44 11.77 1.46
N PHE A 155 7.53 10.83 1.74
CA PHE A 155 6.33 11.09 2.53
C PHE A 155 6.12 10.10 3.68
N GLY A 156 6.00 10.63 4.90
CA GLY A 156 5.64 9.87 6.09
C GLY A 156 6.81 9.12 6.73
N GLN A 157 6.58 7.86 7.12
CA GLN A 157 7.57 6.98 7.73
C GLN A 157 8.62 6.54 6.71
N THR A 158 9.81 6.20 7.19
CA THR A 158 10.92 5.76 6.33
C THR A 158 10.68 4.34 5.79
N PRO A 159 10.93 4.07 4.49
CA PRO A 159 10.90 2.71 3.96
C PRO A 159 11.90 1.79 4.69
N ILE A 160 11.60 0.49 4.74
CA ILE A 160 12.57 -0.51 5.16
C ILE A 160 13.55 -0.76 4.03
N THR A 161 14.81 -0.40 4.27
CA THR A 161 15.93 -0.59 3.35
C THR A 161 17.09 -1.30 4.07
N PRO A 162 18.18 -1.68 3.37
CA PRO A 162 19.36 -2.26 4.01
C PRO A 162 20.00 -1.43 5.14
N SER A 163 19.70 -0.14 5.22
CA SER A 163 20.16 0.74 6.30
C SER A 163 19.22 0.76 7.52
N HIS A 164 18.11 0.03 7.49
CA HIS A 164 17.16 -0.03 8.61
C HIS A 164 17.82 -0.72 9.83
N PRO A 165 17.61 -0.23 11.07
CA PRO A 165 18.21 -0.83 12.28
C PRO A 165 17.91 -2.33 12.41
N ASP A 166 16.68 -2.72 12.12
CA ASP A 166 16.23 -4.13 12.14
C ASP A 166 16.40 -4.86 10.80
N TRP A 167 17.28 -4.38 9.90
CA TRP A 167 17.45 -4.99 8.58
C TRP A 167 17.80 -6.48 8.65
N SER A 168 18.51 -6.94 9.69
CA SER A 168 18.82 -8.36 9.87
C SER A 168 17.55 -9.23 9.92
N TYR A 169 16.46 -8.72 10.48
CA TYR A 169 15.16 -9.38 10.48
C TYR A 169 14.56 -9.43 9.07
N TYR A 170 14.43 -8.26 8.44
CA TYR A 170 13.80 -8.13 7.12
C TYR A 170 14.58 -8.83 6.01
N ALA A 171 15.92 -8.87 6.11
CA ALA A 171 16.80 -9.59 5.20
C ALA A 171 16.53 -11.11 5.19
N ASN A 172 16.07 -11.69 6.32
CA ASN A 172 15.66 -13.09 6.33
C ASN A 172 14.41 -13.33 5.48
N ILE A 173 13.48 -12.38 5.50
CA ILE A 173 12.26 -12.41 4.69
C ILE A 173 12.64 -12.29 3.22
N THR A 174 13.40 -11.25 2.83
CA THR A 174 13.80 -11.05 1.43
C THR A 174 14.58 -12.25 0.87
N ARG A 175 15.50 -12.82 1.63
CA ARG A 175 16.25 -14.02 1.24
C ARG A 175 15.35 -15.24 1.04
N ARG A 176 14.30 -15.41 1.85
CA ARG A 176 13.33 -16.51 1.69
C ARG A 176 12.60 -16.42 0.36
N PHE A 177 12.24 -15.21 -0.07
CA PHE A 177 11.52 -14.99 -1.32
C PHE A 177 12.45 -15.03 -2.55
N GLY A 178 13.68 -14.51 -2.46
CA GLY A 178 14.65 -14.64 -3.55
C GLY A 178 14.98 -16.10 -3.90
N LYS A 179 15.12 -16.98 -2.88
CA LYS A 179 15.32 -18.43 -3.12
C LYS A 179 14.14 -19.10 -3.84
N LYS A 180 12.90 -18.68 -3.54
CA LYS A 180 11.71 -19.25 -4.18
C LYS A 180 11.62 -18.87 -5.65
N GLU A 181 12.02 -17.65 -6.02
CA GLU A 181 12.06 -17.20 -7.41
C GLU A 181 13.10 -18.01 -8.21
N ASP A 182 14.31 -18.21 -7.67
CA ASP A 182 15.34 -19.04 -8.28
C ASP A 182 14.89 -20.51 -8.50
N GLU A 183 14.24 -21.11 -7.51
CA GLU A 183 13.71 -22.48 -7.58
C GLU A 183 12.57 -22.61 -8.60
N ALA A 184 11.67 -21.62 -8.67
CA ALA A 184 10.58 -21.59 -9.65
C ALA A 184 11.09 -21.45 -11.09
N GLU A 185 12.07 -20.57 -11.33
CA GLU A 185 12.70 -20.42 -12.64
C GLU A 185 13.47 -21.67 -13.07
N SER A 186 14.09 -22.38 -12.11
CA SER A 186 14.78 -23.64 -12.40
C SER A 186 13.82 -24.80 -12.73
N SER A 187 12.60 -24.77 -12.20
CA SER A 187 11.58 -25.80 -12.42
C SER A 187 10.73 -25.57 -13.68
N ALA A 188 10.77 -24.35 -14.24
CA ALA A 188 10.04 -23.96 -15.44
C ALA A 188 10.86 -24.14 -16.75
N LYS A 189 12.12 -24.59 -16.65
CA LYS A 189 13.01 -24.93 -17.77
C LYS A 189 13.06 -26.44 -17.98
#